data_AF-X1EQQ3-F1
#
_entry.id   AF-X1EQQ3-F1
#
_cell.length_a   1.000
_cell.length_b   1.000
_cell.length_c   1.000
_cell.angle_alpha   90.00
_cell.angle_beta   90.00
_cell.angle_gamma   90.00
#
_symmetry.space_group_name_H-M   'P 1'
#
loop_
_entity.id
_entity.type
_entity.pdbx_description
1 polymer ?
#
loop_
_entity_poly.entity_id
_entity_poly.type
_entity_poly.pdbx_seq_one_letter_code
_entity_poly.pdbx_strand_id
1 'polypeptide(L)' 'VLIINKIDLIQLVDFNIEKVKSTVLKLNPKIKIFTMSCKTSEGIDNWTNWIKSELKM' A
#
# COMPACT_ATOMS: atom_id res chain seq x y z
N VAL A 1 -1.34 -3.41 -9.20
CA VAL A 1 -1.30 -2.59 -7.96
C VAL A 1 -1.12 -3.51 -6.78
N LEU A 2 -0.38 -3.08 -5.76
CA LEU A 2 -0.21 -3.79 -4.48
C LEU A 2 -0.76 -2.93 -3.35
N ILE A 3 -1.53 -3.54 -2.46
CA ILE A 3 -2.00 -2.92 -1.22
C ILE A 3 -1.39 -3.70 -0.05
N ILE A 4 -0.65 -2.99 0.79
CA ILE A 4 -0.13 -3.49 2.06
C ILE A 4 -1.04 -2.93 3.15
N ASN A 5 -1.91 -3.78 3.69
CA ASN A 5 -2.86 -3.41 4.74
C ASN A 5 -2.33 -3.78 6.14
N LYS A 6 -3.00 -3.29 7.17
CA LYS A 6 -2.72 -3.51 8.60
C LYS A 6 -1.38 -2.90 9.06
N ILE A 7 -1.02 -1.74 8.51
CA ILE A 7 0.21 -1.02 8.93
C ILE A 7 0.18 -0.60 10.40
N ASP A 8 -1.01 -0.55 11.03
CA ASP A 8 -1.18 -0.35 12.47
C ASP A 8 -0.52 -1.44 13.32
N LEU A 9 -0.18 -2.59 12.73
CA LEU A 9 0.50 -3.69 13.42
C LEU A 9 2.03 -3.66 13.29
N ILE A 10 2.63 -2.72 12.55
CA ILE A 10 4.08 -2.73 12.27
C ILE A 10 4.94 -2.76 13.54
N GLN A 11 4.49 -2.11 14.61
CA GLN A 11 5.22 -2.13 15.89
C GLN A 11 5.06 -3.44 16.69
N LEU A 12 4.13 -4.30 16.27
CA LEU A 12 3.75 -5.53 16.97
C LEU A 12 4.18 -6.81 16.21
N VAL A 13 4.62 -6.68 14.96
CA VAL A 13 5.04 -7.82 14.13
C VAL A 13 6.40 -7.54 13.48
N ASP A 14 7.19 -8.59 13.26
CA ASP A 14 8.42 -8.51 12.49
C ASP A 14 8.11 -8.42 10.99
N PHE A 15 7.69 -7.23 10.54
CA PHE A 15 7.35 -6.96 9.16
C PHE A 15 8.06 -5.72 8.63
N ASN A 16 8.87 -5.91 7.58
CA ASN A 16 9.63 -4.83 6.95
C ASN A 16 8.99 -4.41 5.62
N ILE A 17 8.29 -3.26 5.63
CA ILE A 17 7.63 -2.69 4.44
C ILE A 17 8.64 -2.37 3.33
N GLU A 18 9.79 -1.82 3.66
CA GLU A 18 10.80 -1.43 2.66
C GLU A 18 11.38 -2.64 1.92
N LYS A 19 11.57 -3.76 2.63
CA LYS A 19 11.95 -5.03 2.03
C LYS A 19 10.90 -5.49 1.01
N VAL A 20 9.61 -5.43 1.36
CA VAL A 20 8.52 -5.79 0.43
C VAL A 20 8.49 -4.87 -0.78
N LYS A 21 8.56 -3.54 -0.58
CA LYS A 21 8.60 -2.56 -1.68
C LYS A 21 9.75 -2.84 -2.63
N SER A 22 10.97 -3.05 -2.10
CA SER A 22 12.15 -3.30 -2.94
C SER A 22 12.04 -4.59 -3.76
N THR A 23 11.51 -5.67 -3.17
CA THR A 23 11.31 -6.95 -3.86
C THR A 23 10.27 -6.82 -4.96
N VAL A 24 9.16 -6.17 -4.67
CA VAL A 24 8.05 -6.02 -5.61
C VAL A 24 8.43 -5.12 -6.79
N LEU A 25 9.19 -4.06 -6.56
CA LEU A 25 9.69 -3.18 -7.63
C LEU A 25 10.68 -3.89 -8.56
N LYS A 26 11.46 -4.86 -8.05
CA LYS A 26 12.33 -5.70 -8.90
C LYS A 26 11.53 -6.61 -9.84
N LEU A 27 10.38 -7.12 -9.38
CA LEU A 27 9.52 -8.01 -10.17
C LEU A 27 8.64 -7.24 -11.15
N ASN A 28 8.14 -6.07 -10.74
CA ASN A 28 7.30 -5.21 -11.56
C ASN A 28 7.60 -3.73 -11.28
N PRO A 29 8.51 -3.10 -12.05
CA PRO A 29 8.89 -1.70 -11.83
C PRO A 29 7.76 -0.68 -11.97
N LYS A 30 6.65 -1.05 -12.62
CA LYS A 30 5.50 -0.16 -12.88
C LYS A 30 4.38 -0.30 -11.84
N ILE A 31 4.52 -1.21 -10.87
CA ILE A 31 3.46 -1.45 -9.89
C ILE A 31 3.30 -0.25 -8.95
N LYS A 32 2.07 0.22 -8.77
CA LYS A 32 1.73 1.17 -7.70
C LYS A 32 1.55 0.42 -6.38
N ILE A 33 2.18 0.91 -5.32
CA ILE A 33 2.15 0.32 -3.97
C ILE A 33 1.45 1.32 -3.04
N PHE A 34 0.44 0.84 -2.32
CA PHE A 34 -0.27 1.60 -1.28
C PHE A 34 -0.09 0.92 0.07
N THR A 35 0.18 1.71 1.10
CA THR A 35 0.24 1.25 2.50
C THR A 35 -0.93 1.87 3.25
N MET A 36 -1.71 1.06 3.97
CA MET A 36 -2.89 1.53 4.68
C MET A 36 -3.24 0.69 5.90
N SER A 37 -4.12 1.23 6.73
CA SER A 37 -4.85 0.46 7.74
C SER A 37 -6.34 0.72 7.60
N CYS A 38 -7.08 -0.34 7.30
CA CYS A 38 -8.55 -0.29 7.33
C CYS A 38 -9.11 -0.04 8.74
N LYS A 39 -8.31 -0.29 9.80
CA LYS A 39 -8.73 -0.11 11.19
C LYS A 39 -8.63 1.34 11.63
N THR A 40 -7.54 2.03 11.26
CA THR A 40 -7.30 3.44 11.63
C THR A 40 -7.70 4.43 10.54
N SER A 41 -8.15 3.93 9.38
CA SER A 41 -8.43 4.69 8.17
C SER A 41 -7.20 5.34 7.51
N GLU A 42 -6.00 5.12 8.04
CA GLU A 42 -4.76 5.63 7.47
C GLU A 42 -4.53 5.11 6.05
N GLY A 43 -4.25 6.01 5.10
CA GLY A 43 -3.88 5.65 3.73
C GLY A 43 -5.04 5.22 2.81
N ILE A 44 -6.29 5.13 3.31
CA ILE A 44 -7.46 4.80 2.50
C ILE A 44 -7.70 5.86 1.41
N ASP A 45 -7.60 7.14 1.76
CA ASP A 45 -7.83 8.25 0.82
C ASP A 45 -6.85 8.22 -0.35
N ASN A 46 -5.58 7.91 -0.09
CA ASN A 46 -4.56 7.82 -1.14
C ASN A 46 -4.89 6.75 -2.18
N TRP A 47 -5.34 5.58 -1.73
CA TRP A 47 -5.72 4.49 -2.62
C TRP A 47 -7.04 4.76 -3.35
N THR A 48 -8.06 5.26 -2.64
CA THR A 48 -9.37 5.53 -3.25
C THR A 48 -9.30 6.69 -4.25
N ASN A 49 -8.50 7.74 -3.98
CA ASN A 49 -8.25 8.82 -4.93
C ASN A 49 -7.54 8.31 -6.19
N TRP A 50 -6.60 7.37 -6.04
CA TRP A 50 -5.99 6.71 -7.20
C TRP A 50 -7.03 5.94 -8.01
N ILE A 51 -7.91 5.15 -7.37
CA ILE A 51 -8.98 4.44 -8.08
C ILE A 51 -9.87 5.41 -8.85
N LYS A 52 -10.31 6.51 -8.22
CA LYS A 52 -11.11 7.54 -8.90
C LYS A 52 -10.41 8.08 -10.15
N SER A 53 -9.10 8.33 -10.06
CA SER A 53 -8.30 8.78 -11.21
C SER A 53 -8.22 7.76 -12.35
N GLU A 54 -8.19 6.46 -12.04
CA GLU A 54 -8.18 5.40 -13.06
C GLU A 54 -9.55 5.19 -13.70
N LEU A 55 -10.63 5.47 -12.96
CA LEU A 55 -12.01 5.39 -13.45
C LEU A 55 -12.40 6.59 -14.33
N LYS A 56 -11.52 7.60 -14.51
CA LYS A 56 -11.79 8.86 -15.22
C LYS A 56 -13.08 9.56 -14.74
N MET A 57 -13.35 9.48 -13.44
CA MET A 57 -14.41 10.26 -12.79
C MET A 57 -13.91 11.64 -12.39
#